data_AF-A0A6J7R633-F1
#
_entry.id   AF-A0A6J7R633-F1
#
_cell.length_a   1.000
_cell.length_b   1.000
_cell.length_c   1.000
_cell.angle_alpha   90.00
_cell.angle_beta   90.00
_cell.angle_gamma   90.00
#
_symmetry.space_group_name_H-M   'P 1'
#
loop_
_entity.id
_entity.type
_entity.pdbx_description
1 polymer ?
#
loop_
_entity_poly.entity_id
_entity_poly.type
_entity_poly.pdbx_seq_one_letter_code
_entity_poly.pdbx_strand_id
1 'polypeptide(L)'
;MSVQGDEAWDEINNYLGHIAPELTAKIEKWTGARDMFVENKIEEQLAKAFDRKVYLPSGGSLVIDRTEAMIVIDVNTGKFIGKGGNLEETVTKNNLEAAEEIARQLRLRDMGGIIVIDFIDMALESNRDQVLRRLVECLGRDRTKHQVAEVTSLGLVQMTRKRVGQGLIEAFSTTCESCGGRGIHIHSEPVRKVALDKDMDQRYVPSTQNDDLDEAESSDTVEVSEPAETVEPVEAVAPQAPAAGGRRRRRAVSTGVITPE
;
A
#
# COMPACT_ATOMS: atom_id res chain seq x y z
N MET A 1 -16.29 18.51 12.58
CA MET A 1 -14.85 18.20 12.70
C MET A 1 -14.40 18.79 14.02
N SER A 2 -13.96 17.95 14.97
CA SER A 2 -13.60 18.42 16.31
C SER A 2 -12.09 18.71 16.40
N VAL A 3 -11.72 19.78 17.09
CA VAL A 3 -10.32 20.23 17.23
C VAL A 3 -10.01 20.46 18.70
N GLN A 4 -8.99 19.79 19.23
CA GLN A 4 -8.51 19.93 20.60
C GLN A 4 -7.25 20.81 20.64
N GLY A 5 -7.17 21.68 21.65
CA GLY A 5 -6.05 22.61 21.85
C GLY A 5 -6.34 24.02 21.34
N ASP A 6 -5.90 25.04 22.09
CA ASP A 6 -6.17 26.44 21.79
C ASP A 6 -5.39 26.90 20.54
N GLU A 7 -4.10 26.58 20.47
CA GLU A 7 -3.22 26.95 19.35
C GLU A 7 -3.72 26.37 18.02
N ALA A 8 -4.01 25.06 17.98
CA ALA A 8 -4.52 24.39 16.80
C ALA A 8 -5.90 24.91 16.37
N TRP A 9 -6.76 25.26 17.34
CA TRP A 9 -8.06 25.87 17.05
C TRP A 9 -7.89 27.22 16.36
N ASP A 10 -7.06 28.10 16.92
CA ASP A 10 -6.85 29.45 16.38
C ASP A 10 -6.22 29.39 14.99
N GLU A 11 -5.23 28.52 14.78
CA GLU A 11 -4.59 28.33 13.47
C GLU A 11 -5.59 27.86 12.41
N ILE A 12 -6.34 26.78 12.69
CA ILE A 12 -7.32 26.21 11.73
C ILE A 12 -8.45 27.20 11.46
N ASN A 13 -8.98 27.87 12.49
CA ASN A 13 -10.09 28.81 12.35
C ASN A 13 -9.69 30.04 11.51
N ASN A 14 -8.48 30.57 11.73
CA ASN A 14 -7.95 31.68 10.93
C ASN A 14 -7.72 31.26 9.48
N TYR A 15 -7.11 30.09 9.25
CA TYR A 15 -6.87 29.56 7.92
C TYR A 15 -8.18 29.37 7.13
N LEU A 16 -9.18 28.71 7.74
CA LEU A 16 -10.49 28.53 7.10
C LEU A 16 -11.22 29.86 6.89
N GLY A 17 -11.09 30.81 7.82
CA GLY A 17 -11.64 32.16 7.66
C GLY A 17 -11.09 32.91 6.44
N HIS A 18 -9.89 32.57 5.96
CA HIS A 18 -9.30 33.17 4.76
C HIS A 18 -9.59 32.37 3.49
N ILE A 19 -9.59 31.04 3.57
CA ILE A 19 -9.66 30.16 2.39
C ILE A 19 -11.08 29.68 2.08
N ALA A 20 -11.89 29.38 3.11
CA ALA A 20 -13.21 28.78 2.95
C ALA A 20 -14.11 29.08 4.17
N PRO A 21 -14.61 30.33 4.32
CA PRO A 21 -15.38 30.76 5.49
C PRO A 21 -16.64 29.93 5.76
N GLU A 22 -17.22 29.34 4.72
CA GLU A 22 -18.39 28.46 4.81
C GLU A 22 -18.11 27.13 5.53
N LEU A 23 -16.84 26.71 5.61
CA LEU A 23 -16.43 25.52 6.35
C LEU A 23 -16.22 25.78 7.83
N THR A 24 -16.10 27.04 8.26
CA THR A 24 -15.91 27.41 9.67
C THR A 24 -17.08 26.93 10.54
N ALA A 25 -18.30 26.89 10.01
CA ALA A 25 -19.46 26.35 10.73
C ALA A 25 -19.42 24.82 10.92
N LYS A 26 -18.49 24.10 10.28
CA LYS A 26 -18.34 22.64 10.37
C LYS A 26 -17.23 22.20 11.34
N ILE A 27 -16.47 23.15 11.89
CA ILE A 27 -15.46 22.89 12.92
C ILE A 27 -16.02 23.20 14.30
N GLU A 28 -15.67 22.39 15.28
CA GLU A 28 -16.12 22.53 16.67
C GLU A 28 -14.92 22.38 17.60
N LYS A 29 -14.79 23.29 18.57
CA LYS A 29 -13.72 23.21 19.55
C LYS A 29 -14.06 22.11 20.56
N TRP A 30 -13.12 21.20 20.76
CA TRP A 30 -13.25 20.14 21.75
C TRP A 30 -13.08 20.72 23.15
N THR A 31 -14.11 20.55 23.99
CA THR A 31 -14.12 21.02 25.39
C THR A 31 -14.14 19.87 26.40
N GLY A 32 -13.89 18.64 25.95
CA GLY A 32 -13.83 17.47 26.83
C GLY A 32 -12.64 17.56 27.79
N ALA A 33 -12.82 17.06 29.01
CA ALA A 33 -11.75 17.01 30.01
C ALA A 33 -10.69 15.94 29.71
N ARG A 34 -11.05 14.92 28.92
CA ARG A 34 -10.13 13.89 28.44
C ARG A 34 -9.64 14.22 27.04
N ASP A 35 -8.50 13.63 26.72
CA ASP A 35 -7.96 13.70 25.37
C ASP A 35 -8.95 13.14 24.34
N MET A 36 -9.10 13.85 23.22
CA MET A 36 -10.07 13.54 22.18
C MET A 36 -9.77 12.19 21.53
N PHE A 37 -8.51 11.82 21.34
CA PHE A 37 -8.14 10.53 20.76
C PHE A 37 -8.39 9.38 21.72
N VAL A 38 -8.14 9.59 23.00
CA VAL A 38 -8.48 8.62 24.06
C VAL A 38 -10.00 8.40 24.13
N GLU A 39 -10.78 9.48 24.18
CA GLU A 39 -12.24 9.41 24.29
C GLU A 39 -12.87 8.74 23.06
N ASN A 40 -12.34 8.98 21.87
CA ASN A 40 -12.78 8.35 20.62
C ASN A 40 -12.10 6.99 20.34
N LYS A 41 -11.30 6.47 21.27
CA LYS A 41 -10.56 5.19 21.15
C LYS A 41 -9.67 5.10 19.90
N ILE A 42 -9.16 6.23 19.44
CA ILE A 42 -8.28 6.29 18.26
C ILE A 42 -6.93 5.63 18.58
N GLU A 43 -6.43 5.73 19.81
CA GLU A 43 -5.20 5.04 20.22
C GLU A 43 -5.31 3.51 20.08
N GLU A 44 -6.44 2.93 20.49
CA GLU A 44 -6.67 1.48 20.31
C GLU A 44 -6.70 1.09 18.82
N GLN A 45 -7.23 1.96 17.97
CA GLN A 45 -7.25 1.74 16.52
C GLN A 45 -5.86 1.91 15.90
N LEU A 46 -5.08 2.85 16.41
CA LEU A 46 -3.71 3.10 15.98
C LEU A 46 -2.79 1.93 16.35
N ALA A 47 -2.91 1.41 17.58
CA ALA A 47 -2.19 0.22 18.02
C ALA A 47 -2.46 -0.98 17.08
N LYS A 48 -3.73 -1.21 16.73
CA LYS A 48 -4.12 -2.25 15.75
C LYS A 48 -3.59 -1.97 14.35
N ALA A 49 -3.39 -0.70 13.97
CA ALA A 49 -2.84 -0.34 12.68
C ALA A 49 -1.33 -0.61 12.57
N PHE A 50 -0.62 -0.75 13.69
CA PHE A 50 0.77 -1.21 13.71
C PHE A 50 0.92 -2.72 13.56
N ASP A 51 -0.13 -3.49 13.88
CA ASP A 51 -0.06 -4.94 13.80
C ASP A 51 0.17 -5.43 12.37
N ARG A 52 1.10 -6.37 12.22
CA ARG A 52 1.38 -7.09 10.98
C ARG A 52 0.16 -7.88 10.48
N LYS A 53 -0.67 -8.37 11.40
CA LYS A 53 -1.84 -9.20 11.11
C LYS A 53 -3.12 -8.42 11.37
N VAL A 54 -4.01 -8.38 10.40
CA VAL A 54 -5.33 -7.72 10.49
C VAL A 54 -6.41 -8.78 10.44
N TYR A 55 -7.34 -8.77 11.39
CA TYR A 55 -8.45 -9.73 11.42
C TYR A 55 -9.64 -9.22 10.61
N LEU A 56 -10.25 -10.13 9.85
CA LEU A 56 -11.45 -9.86 9.08
C LEU A 56 -12.71 -10.20 9.91
N PRO A 57 -13.86 -9.55 9.64
CA PRO A 57 -15.10 -9.79 10.37
C PRO A 57 -15.54 -11.26 10.39
N SER A 58 -15.40 -11.97 9.26
CA SER A 58 -15.76 -13.40 9.17
C SER A 58 -14.71 -14.34 9.78
N GLY A 59 -13.67 -13.83 10.45
CA GLY A 59 -12.67 -14.64 11.16
C GLY A 59 -11.44 -15.02 10.33
N GLY A 60 -11.38 -14.59 9.07
CA GLY A 60 -10.15 -14.58 8.27
C GLY A 60 -9.13 -13.54 8.77
N SER A 61 -8.01 -13.43 8.07
CA SER A 61 -7.01 -12.41 8.38
C SER A 61 -6.13 -12.05 7.20
N LEU A 62 -5.72 -10.79 7.15
CA LEU A 62 -4.65 -10.31 6.29
C LEU A 62 -3.32 -10.36 7.02
N VAL A 63 -2.26 -10.69 6.30
CA VAL A 63 -0.89 -10.54 6.76
C VAL A 63 -0.19 -9.57 5.83
N ILE A 64 0.27 -8.44 6.38
CA ILE A 64 0.87 -7.36 5.60
C ILE A 64 2.37 -7.34 5.87
N ASP A 65 3.14 -7.68 4.85
CA ASP A 65 4.60 -7.67 4.88
C ASP A 65 5.15 -6.52 4.04
N ARG A 66 5.98 -5.70 4.66
CA ARG A 66 6.73 -4.66 3.97
C ARG A 66 8.14 -5.17 3.71
N THR A 67 8.53 -5.17 2.45
CA THR A 67 9.91 -5.43 2.04
C THR A 67 10.57 -4.12 1.59
N GLU A 68 11.82 -4.21 1.16
CA GLU A 68 12.56 -3.06 0.61
C GLU A 68 11.92 -2.50 -0.66
N ALA A 69 11.49 -3.39 -1.57
CA ALA A 69 11.02 -2.98 -2.90
C ALA A 69 9.49 -2.92 -3.02
N MET A 70 8.76 -3.73 -2.26
CA MET A 70 7.32 -3.88 -2.41
C MET A 70 6.61 -4.27 -1.11
N ILE A 71 5.29 -4.11 -1.11
CA ILE A 71 4.41 -4.56 -0.03
C ILE A 71 3.68 -5.81 -0.51
N VAL A 72 3.67 -6.85 0.32
CA VAL A 72 2.99 -8.12 0.05
C VAL A 72 1.86 -8.29 1.06
N ILE A 73 0.66 -8.60 0.59
CA ILE A 73 -0.51 -8.83 1.43
C ILE A 73 -1.04 -10.23 1.16
N ASP A 74 -1.09 -11.05 2.20
CA ASP A 74 -1.54 -12.45 2.16
C ASP A 74 -2.90 -12.60 2.87
N VAL A 75 -3.84 -13.29 2.21
CA VAL A 75 -5.22 -13.48 2.71
C VAL A 75 -5.39 -14.89 3.27
N ASN A 76 -5.88 -15.00 4.50
CA ASN A 76 -6.15 -16.28 5.16
C ASN A 76 -7.64 -16.39 5.55
N THR A 77 -8.24 -17.58 5.41
CA THR A 77 -9.65 -17.88 5.80
C THR A 77 -9.87 -18.10 7.29
N GLY A 78 -8.80 -18.24 8.09
CA GLY A 78 -8.89 -18.42 9.54
C GLY A 78 -9.69 -19.67 9.96
N LYS A 79 -10.33 -19.64 11.13
CA LYS A 79 -11.05 -20.80 11.70
C LYS A 79 -12.45 -21.02 11.10
N PHE A 80 -12.93 -20.11 10.27
CA PHE A 80 -14.29 -20.13 9.72
C PHE A 80 -14.33 -20.89 8.38
N ILE A 81 -13.88 -22.15 8.40
CA ILE A 81 -14.13 -23.08 7.31
C ILE A 81 -15.53 -23.61 7.58
N GLY A 82 -16.52 -23.14 6.82
CA GLY A 82 -17.95 -23.33 7.12
C GLY A 82 -18.28 -24.74 7.62
N LYS A 83 -19.05 -24.84 8.71
CA LYS A 83 -19.54 -26.11 9.25
C LYS A 83 -20.46 -26.78 8.20
N GLY A 84 -19.89 -27.48 7.23
CA GLY A 84 -20.60 -28.26 6.21
C GLY A 84 -21.16 -27.47 5.00
N GLY A 85 -20.63 -26.29 4.69
CA GLY A 85 -21.02 -25.48 3.53
C GLY A 85 -20.03 -25.55 2.35
N ASN A 86 -20.43 -25.00 1.20
CA ASN A 86 -19.59 -24.90 -0.01
C ASN A 86 -18.32 -24.08 0.26
N LEU A 87 -17.16 -24.73 0.17
CA LEU A 87 -15.85 -24.12 0.45
C LEU A 87 -15.61 -22.91 -0.46
N GLU A 88 -16.01 -23.00 -1.72
CA GLU A 88 -15.82 -21.95 -2.73
C GLU A 88 -16.52 -20.65 -2.36
N GLU A 89 -17.76 -20.73 -1.84
CA GLU A 89 -18.51 -19.55 -1.38
C GLU A 89 -17.84 -18.90 -0.17
N THR A 90 -17.31 -19.72 0.75
CA THR A 90 -16.60 -19.22 1.94
C THR A 90 -15.32 -18.49 1.54
N VAL A 91 -14.55 -19.06 0.61
CA VAL A 91 -13.32 -18.45 0.06
C VAL A 91 -13.66 -17.13 -0.64
N THR A 92 -14.65 -17.13 -1.52
CA THR A 92 -15.06 -15.94 -2.28
C THR A 92 -15.51 -14.83 -1.33
N LYS A 93 -16.33 -15.15 -0.33
CA LYS A 93 -16.76 -14.17 0.69
C LYS A 93 -15.58 -13.60 1.47
N ASN A 94 -14.63 -14.44 1.88
CA ASN A 94 -13.44 -14.00 2.61
C ASN A 94 -12.55 -13.07 1.74
N ASN A 95 -12.38 -13.39 0.45
CA ASN A 95 -11.63 -12.55 -0.47
C ASN A 95 -12.33 -11.20 -0.75
N LEU A 96 -13.67 -11.16 -0.80
CA LEU A 96 -14.42 -9.90 -0.91
C LEU A 96 -14.24 -9.01 0.33
N GLU A 97 -14.33 -9.58 1.54
CA GLU A 97 -14.03 -8.86 2.79
C GLU A 97 -12.56 -8.40 2.83
N ALA A 98 -11.64 -9.24 2.36
CA ALA A 98 -10.24 -8.90 2.26
C ALA A 98 -10.01 -7.71 1.31
N ALA A 99 -10.67 -7.66 0.15
CA ALA A 99 -10.54 -6.55 -0.81
C ALA A 99 -10.96 -5.21 -0.20
N GLU A 100 -12.07 -5.18 0.55
CA GLU A 100 -12.52 -3.98 1.27
C GLU A 100 -11.52 -3.54 2.33
N GLU A 101 -11.04 -4.50 3.13
CA GLU A 101 -10.12 -4.22 4.23
C GLU A 101 -8.74 -3.80 3.72
N ILE A 102 -8.24 -4.40 2.63
CA ILE A 102 -7.00 -3.98 1.98
C ILE A 102 -7.08 -2.52 1.56
N ALA A 103 -8.14 -2.12 0.84
CA ALA A 103 -8.33 -0.73 0.43
C ALA A 103 -8.38 0.23 1.63
N ARG A 104 -8.98 -0.21 2.75
CA ARG A 104 -9.00 0.56 4.01
C ARG A 104 -7.60 0.70 4.61
N GLN A 105 -6.84 -0.39 4.70
CA GLN A 105 -5.49 -0.41 5.27
C GLN A 105 -4.51 0.41 4.43
N LEU A 106 -4.61 0.37 3.09
CA LEU A 106 -3.77 1.19 2.20
C LEU A 106 -3.86 2.68 2.55
N ARG A 107 -5.08 3.16 2.84
CA ARG A 107 -5.32 4.55 3.26
C ARG A 107 -4.85 4.82 4.68
N LEU A 108 -5.19 3.94 5.63
CA LEU A 108 -4.87 4.15 7.05
C LEU A 108 -3.38 4.10 7.37
N ARG A 109 -2.65 3.22 6.68
CA ARG A 109 -1.21 3.05 6.89
C ARG A 109 -0.36 3.88 5.91
N ASP A 110 -1.01 4.62 5.01
CA ASP A 110 -0.42 5.29 3.84
C ASP A 110 0.62 4.40 3.12
N MET A 111 0.17 3.22 2.69
CA MET A 111 1.00 2.27 1.96
C MET A 111 1.09 2.68 0.49
N GLY A 112 2.29 2.89 -0.01
CA GLY A 112 2.54 3.27 -1.41
C GLY A 112 3.73 2.53 -2.00
N GLY A 113 3.86 2.57 -3.33
CA GLY A 113 4.79 1.77 -4.11
C GLY A 113 4.10 0.61 -4.81
N ILE A 114 4.87 -0.44 -5.09
CA ILE A 114 4.38 -1.69 -5.67
C ILE A 114 3.75 -2.52 -4.55
N ILE A 115 2.50 -2.95 -4.75
CA ILE A 115 1.74 -3.78 -3.81
C ILE A 115 1.30 -5.03 -4.55
N VAL A 116 1.54 -6.18 -3.93
CA VAL A 116 1.15 -7.50 -4.43
C VAL A 116 0.20 -8.12 -3.41
N ILE A 117 -0.95 -8.60 -3.89
CA ILE A 117 -1.99 -9.21 -3.07
C ILE A 117 -2.15 -10.67 -3.49
N ASP A 118 -1.98 -11.56 -2.52
CA ASP A 118 -2.17 -13.00 -2.64
C ASP A 118 -3.55 -13.37 -2.07
N PHE A 119 -4.55 -13.35 -2.94
CA PHE A 119 -5.89 -13.83 -2.60
C PHE A 119 -5.90 -15.35 -2.58
N ILE A 120 -6.80 -15.93 -1.79
CA ILE A 120 -6.96 -17.38 -1.72
C ILE A 120 -7.47 -17.89 -3.07
N ASP A 121 -6.90 -18.99 -3.55
CA ASP A 121 -7.27 -19.64 -4.81
C ASP A 121 -8.79 -19.83 -4.94
N MET A 122 -9.35 -19.38 -6.06
CA MET A 122 -10.75 -19.54 -6.42
C MET A 122 -10.85 -20.38 -7.70
N ALA A 123 -11.74 -21.37 -7.71
CA ALA A 123 -11.91 -22.25 -8.86
C ALA A 123 -12.59 -21.54 -10.03
N LEU A 124 -13.55 -20.65 -9.74
CA LEU A 124 -14.33 -19.97 -10.76
C LEU A 124 -13.70 -18.63 -11.14
N GLU A 125 -13.54 -18.39 -12.44
CA GLU A 125 -13.09 -17.09 -12.98
C GLU A 125 -14.04 -15.95 -12.62
N SER A 126 -15.35 -16.21 -12.64
CA SER A 126 -16.36 -15.24 -12.23
C SER A 126 -16.19 -14.77 -10.78
N ASN A 127 -15.66 -15.61 -9.87
CA ASN A 127 -15.37 -15.22 -8.49
C ASN A 127 -14.12 -14.32 -8.43
N ARG A 128 -13.09 -14.63 -9.23
CA ARG A 128 -11.89 -13.78 -9.37
C ARG A 128 -12.26 -12.39 -9.86
N ASP A 129 -13.07 -12.29 -10.91
CA ASP A 129 -13.54 -11.01 -11.46
C ASP A 129 -14.36 -10.20 -10.45
N GLN A 130 -15.19 -10.87 -9.64
CA GLN A 130 -15.96 -10.22 -8.58
C GLN A 130 -15.05 -9.60 -7.51
N VAL A 131 -14.01 -10.32 -7.08
CA VAL A 131 -13.03 -9.83 -6.10
C VAL A 131 -12.25 -8.64 -6.65
N LEU A 132 -11.78 -8.72 -7.90
CA LEU A 132 -11.09 -7.61 -8.57
C LEU A 132 -11.98 -6.37 -8.68
N ARG A 133 -13.22 -6.55 -9.12
CA ARG A 133 -14.19 -5.45 -9.22
C ARG A 133 -14.41 -4.80 -7.86
N ARG A 134 -14.61 -5.60 -6.80
CA ARG A 134 -14.79 -5.08 -5.44
C ARG A 134 -13.55 -4.30 -4.96
N LEU A 135 -12.34 -4.80 -5.25
CA LEU A 135 -11.10 -4.09 -4.93
C LEU A 135 -11.04 -2.74 -5.62
N VAL A 136 -11.30 -2.68 -6.93
CA VAL A 136 -11.33 -1.43 -7.71
C VAL A 136 -12.40 -0.46 -7.19
N GLU A 137 -13.62 -0.92 -6.91
CA GLU A 137 -14.69 -0.10 -6.32
C GLU A 137 -14.26 0.52 -4.98
N CYS A 138 -13.60 -0.25 -4.13
CA CYS A 138 -13.14 0.21 -2.82
C CYS A 138 -11.94 1.15 -2.89
N LEU A 139 -11.09 0.99 -3.91
CA LEU A 139 -10.01 1.90 -4.24
C LEU A 139 -10.51 3.22 -4.86
N GLY A 140 -11.70 3.25 -5.46
CA GLY A 140 -12.32 4.48 -5.96
C GLY A 140 -12.56 5.57 -4.90
N ARG A 141 -12.53 5.22 -3.61
CA ARG A 141 -12.57 6.17 -2.48
C ARG A 141 -11.19 6.69 -2.06
N ASP A 142 -10.12 6.12 -2.60
CA ASP A 142 -8.75 6.56 -2.34
C ASP A 142 -8.42 7.79 -3.18
N ARG A 143 -7.97 8.84 -2.50
CA ARG A 143 -7.57 10.10 -3.14
C ARG A 143 -6.19 10.00 -3.78
N THR A 144 -5.39 9.03 -3.35
CA THR A 144 -4.05 8.79 -3.88
C THR A 144 -4.15 8.06 -5.21
N LYS A 145 -3.42 8.57 -6.22
CA LYS A 145 -3.33 7.92 -7.53
C LYS A 145 -2.87 6.48 -7.38
N HIS A 146 -3.63 5.57 -7.96
CA HIS A 146 -3.36 4.14 -7.92
C HIS A 146 -3.71 3.52 -9.27
N GLN A 147 -3.09 2.38 -9.57
CA GLN A 147 -3.37 1.60 -10.76
C GLN A 147 -3.35 0.13 -10.38
N VAL A 148 -4.45 -0.57 -10.65
CA VAL A 148 -4.53 -2.02 -10.50
C VAL A 148 -4.16 -2.62 -11.85
N ALA A 149 -3.17 -3.51 -11.86
CA ALA A 149 -2.78 -4.28 -13.03
C ALA A 149 -3.57 -5.59 -13.09
N GLU A 150 -3.41 -6.32 -14.19
CA GLU A 150 -4.03 -7.63 -14.36
C GLU A 150 -3.51 -8.67 -13.35
N VAL A 151 -4.28 -9.74 -13.17
CA VAL A 151 -3.86 -10.88 -12.37
C VAL A 151 -2.72 -11.59 -13.08
N THR A 152 -1.66 -11.90 -12.34
CA THR A 152 -0.54 -12.68 -12.87
C THR A 152 -0.95 -14.10 -13.21
N SER A 153 -0.13 -14.79 -13.99
CA SER A 153 -0.22 -16.24 -14.18
C SER A 153 -0.12 -17.05 -12.88
N LEU A 154 0.41 -16.46 -11.81
CA LEU A 154 0.51 -17.07 -10.47
C LEU A 154 -0.71 -16.78 -9.58
N GLY A 155 -1.74 -16.09 -10.08
CA GLY A 155 -2.94 -15.75 -9.28
C GLY A 155 -2.80 -14.50 -8.41
N LEU A 156 -1.63 -13.85 -8.41
CA LEU A 156 -1.38 -12.63 -7.64
C LEU A 156 -1.97 -11.40 -8.34
N VAL A 157 -2.57 -10.52 -7.54
CA VAL A 157 -3.02 -9.19 -8.00
C VAL A 157 -1.93 -8.18 -7.75
N GLN A 158 -1.54 -7.44 -8.79
CA GLN A 158 -0.54 -6.39 -8.67
C GLN A 158 -1.19 -5.01 -8.75
N MET A 159 -0.69 -4.06 -7.98
CA MET A 159 -1.07 -2.67 -8.11
C MET A 159 0.07 -1.73 -7.75
N THR A 160 -0.03 -0.50 -8.24
CA THR A 160 0.80 0.61 -7.77
C THR A 160 -0.07 1.65 -7.08
N ARG A 161 0.46 2.27 -6.03
CA ARG A 161 -0.16 3.41 -5.36
C ARG A 161 0.90 4.47 -5.13
N LYS A 162 0.66 5.72 -5.54
CA LYS A 162 1.62 6.81 -5.38
C LYS A 162 1.98 6.96 -3.90
N ARG A 163 3.27 7.10 -3.60
CA ARG A 163 3.72 7.38 -2.24
C ARG A 163 3.56 8.88 -1.98
N VAL A 164 2.76 9.23 -0.97
CA VAL A 164 2.48 10.63 -0.59
C VAL A 164 3.27 11.03 0.66
N GLY A 165 3.47 10.09 1.59
CA GLY A 165 4.35 10.28 2.75
C GLY A 165 5.23 9.07 3.07
N GLN A 166 5.76 9.05 4.30
CA GLN A 166 6.60 7.96 4.79
C GLN A 166 5.78 6.67 5.07
N GLY A 167 4.50 6.83 5.42
CA GLY A 167 3.65 5.73 5.89
C GLY A 167 3.68 5.59 7.41
N LEU A 168 2.62 5.02 7.97
CA LEU A 168 2.37 5.00 9.41
C LEU A 168 3.49 4.34 10.21
N ILE A 169 3.89 3.12 9.82
CA ILE A 169 4.94 2.38 10.54
C ILE A 169 6.27 3.14 10.50
N GLU A 170 6.63 3.75 9.37
CA GLU A 170 7.90 4.49 9.27
C GLU A 170 7.90 5.75 10.13
N ALA A 171 6.78 6.45 10.24
CA ALA A 171 6.66 7.66 11.05
C ALA A 171 6.80 7.36 12.56
N PHE A 172 6.40 6.18 13.02
CA PHE A 172 6.39 5.79 14.43
C PHE A 172 7.46 4.75 14.79
N SER A 173 8.46 4.52 13.92
CA SER A 173 9.47 3.49 14.21
C SER A 173 10.91 3.88 13.92
N THR A 174 11.80 3.29 14.71
CA THR A 174 13.25 3.29 14.52
C THR A 174 13.74 1.89 14.17
N THR A 175 14.83 1.81 13.41
CA THR A 175 15.48 0.55 13.05
C THR A 175 16.06 -0.12 14.29
N CYS A 176 15.86 -1.43 14.45
CA CYS A 176 16.45 -2.17 15.56
C CYS A 176 17.95 -2.39 15.34
N GLU A 177 18.77 -1.75 16.17
CA GLU A 177 20.23 -1.81 16.12
C GLU A 177 20.75 -3.24 16.38
N SER A 178 20.14 -3.95 17.32
CA SER A 178 20.55 -5.32 17.71
C SER A 178 20.49 -6.32 16.57
N CYS A 179 19.59 -6.13 15.61
CA CYS A 179 19.41 -7.05 14.48
C CYS A 179 19.85 -6.48 13.13
N GLY A 180 20.42 -5.26 13.12
CA GLY A 180 20.87 -4.56 11.92
C GLY A 180 19.72 -4.16 11.00
N GLY A 181 18.57 -3.74 11.55
CA GLY A 181 17.42 -3.28 10.76
C GLY A 181 16.49 -4.38 10.25
N ARG A 182 16.70 -5.65 10.62
CA ARG A 182 15.73 -6.74 10.34
C ARG A 182 14.39 -6.58 11.08
N GLY A 183 14.38 -5.78 12.13
CA GLY A 183 13.20 -5.45 12.92
C GLY A 183 13.18 -3.96 13.22
N ILE A 184 12.10 -3.53 13.87
CA ILE A 184 11.84 -2.13 14.21
C ILE A 184 11.35 -2.02 15.65
N HIS A 185 11.64 -0.88 16.28
CA HIS A 185 11.03 -0.46 17.53
C HIS A 185 9.88 0.50 17.20
N ILE A 186 8.69 0.20 17.70
CA ILE A 186 7.50 1.03 17.49
C ILE A 186 7.30 1.90 18.73
N HIS A 187 7.11 3.19 18.50
CA HIS A 187 6.92 4.22 19.53
C HIS A 187 5.45 4.65 19.57
N SER A 188 5.01 5.15 20.73
CA SER A 188 3.68 5.74 20.92
C SER A 188 3.54 7.09 20.20
N GLU A 189 4.62 7.85 20.12
CA GLU A 189 4.68 9.16 19.47
C GLU A 189 5.45 9.11 18.13
N PRO A 190 5.13 10.00 17.17
CA PRO A 190 5.87 10.09 15.92
C PRO A 190 7.36 10.42 16.14
N VAL A 191 8.23 9.70 15.46
CA VAL A 191 9.67 9.93 15.47
C VAL A 191 9.99 11.05 14.48
N ARG A 192 10.57 12.16 14.96
CA ARG A 192 11.03 13.25 14.08
C ARG A 192 12.24 12.79 13.25
N LYS A 193 11.99 12.37 12.00
CA LYS A 193 13.05 12.06 11.03
C LYS A 193 13.45 13.33 10.28
N VAL A 194 14.49 14.00 10.77
CA VAL A 194 15.02 15.27 10.20
C VAL A 194 15.57 15.12 8.76
N ALA A 195 15.68 13.89 8.22
CA ALA A 195 16.48 13.62 7.02
C ALA A 195 15.71 13.31 5.72
N LEU A 196 14.39 13.10 5.73
CA LEU A 196 13.70 12.49 4.58
C LEU A 196 13.02 13.48 3.60
N ASP A 197 13.00 14.77 3.90
CA ASP A 197 12.45 15.77 2.97
C ASP A 197 13.27 15.89 1.68
N LYS A 198 14.54 15.43 1.68
CA LYS A 198 15.42 15.47 0.50
C LYS A 198 15.26 14.30 -0.48
N ASP A 199 14.75 13.15 -0.03
CA ASP A 199 14.65 11.93 -0.86
C ASP A 199 13.29 11.75 -1.56
N MET A 200 12.31 12.60 -1.24
CA MET A 200 11.00 12.57 -1.87
C MET A 200 10.96 13.28 -3.22
N ASP A 201 11.75 14.34 -3.40
CA ASP A 201 11.81 15.10 -4.65
C ASP A 201 12.68 14.43 -5.73
N GLN A 202 13.68 13.62 -5.36
CA GLN A 202 14.65 13.09 -6.34
C GLN A 202 14.16 11.87 -7.14
N ARG A 203 13.06 11.22 -6.75
CA ARG A 203 12.55 10.03 -7.47
C ARG A 203 11.52 10.34 -8.56
N TYR A 204 11.12 11.60 -8.74
CA TYR A 204 10.26 12.02 -9.84
C TYR A 204 11.02 13.00 -10.72
N VAL A 205 11.77 12.47 -11.69
CA VAL A 205 12.18 13.24 -12.86
C VAL A 205 11.04 13.07 -13.88
N PRO A 206 10.20 14.08 -14.13
CA PRO A 206 9.36 14.06 -15.32
C PRO A 206 10.29 14.16 -16.53
N SER A 207 10.27 13.14 -17.40
CA SER A 207 10.89 13.22 -18.71
C SER A 207 10.14 14.28 -19.53
N THR A 208 10.64 15.52 -19.52
CA THR A 208 10.22 16.54 -20.48
C THR A 208 11.11 16.42 -21.72
N GLN A 209 10.60 15.71 -22.72
CA GLN A 209 10.93 15.77 -24.16
C GLN A 209 9.60 15.44 -24.86
N ASN A 210 9.01 16.18 -25.78
CA ASN A 210 9.27 17.45 -26.49
C ASN A 210 7.87 18.12 -26.60
N ASP A 211 7.70 19.40 -26.94
CA ASP A 211 7.73 19.91 -28.32
C ASP A 211 7.61 21.43 -28.22
N ASP A 212 8.52 22.13 -28.89
CA ASP A 212 8.30 23.41 -29.58
C ASP A 212 9.69 23.89 -29.99
N LEU A 213 9.95 23.99 -31.31
CA LEU A 213 10.69 25.07 -31.95
C LEU A 213 10.78 24.81 -33.48
N ASP A 214 10.06 25.69 -34.18
CA ASP A 214 10.37 26.38 -35.44
C ASP A 214 10.40 25.66 -36.80
N GLU A 215 9.47 26.14 -37.64
CA GLU A 215 9.47 26.13 -39.09
C GLU A 215 10.72 26.83 -39.67
N ALA A 216 11.42 26.17 -40.58
CA ALA A 216 12.13 26.83 -41.67
C ALA A 216 12.29 25.88 -42.87
N GLU A 217 11.83 26.35 -44.02
CA GLU A 217 11.91 25.69 -45.32
C GLU A 217 13.36 25.40 -45.75
N SER A 218 13.59 24.25 -46.38
CA SER A 218 14.25 24.21 -47.70
C SER A 218 14.17 22.81 -48.32
N SER A 219 13.99 22.85 -49.64
CA SER A 219 13.93 21.75 -50.61
C SER A 219 15.20 20.92 -50.67
N ASP A 220 15.09 19.60 -50.81
CA ASP A 220 15.51 18.91 -52.03
C ASP A 220 15.14 17.41 -52.02
N THR A 221 14.63 16.97 -53.16
CA THR A 221 14.32 15.59 -53.54
C THR A 221 15.58 14.72 -53.66
N VAL A 222 15.58 13.45 -53.22
CA VAL A 222 16.04 12.26 -53.99
C VAL A 222 15.43 10.98 -53.37
N GLU A 223 15.05 10.09 -54.28
CA GLU A 223 14.39 8.79 -54.20
C GLU A 223 15.31 7.60 -53.75
N VAL A 224 14.66 6.56 -53.21
CA VAL A 224 14.93 5.09 -53.39
C VAL A 224 15.75 4.29 -52.36
N SER A 225 15.13 3.15 -52.00
CA SER A 225 15.63 1.81 -51.63
C SER A 225 15.67 1.39 -50.15
N GLU A 226 14.72 0.50 -49.79
CA GLU A 226 14.95 -0.60 -48.85
C GLU A 226 15.90 -1.64 -49.50
N PRO A 227 16.58 -2.49 -48.69
CA PRO A 227 15.93 -3.74 -48.33
C PRO A 227 16.16 -4.19 -46.88
N ALA A 228 15.25 -5.07 -46.46
CA ALA A 228 15.25 -5.86 -45.25
C ALA A 228 16.49 -6.75 -45.09
N GLU A 229 16.90 -6.97 -43.83
CA GLU A 229 17.56 -8.21 -43.45
C GLU A 229 17.08 -8.68 -42.07
N THR A 230 16.51 -9.88 -42.10
CA THR A 230 16.08 -10.74 -41.01
C THR A 230 17.28 -11.26 -40.21
N VAL A 231 17.22 -11.21 -38.89
CA VAL A 231 18.15 -11.96 -38.01
C VAL A 231 17.33 -12.89 -37.11
N GLU A 232 17.50 -14.19 -37.33
CA GLU A 232 16.97 -15.27 -36.51
C GLU A 232 17.68 -15.36 -35.13
N PRO A 233 17.01 -15.90 -34.09
CA PRO A 233 17.52 -15.86 -32.73
C PRO A 233 18.52 -16.99 -32.44
N VAL A 234 19.57 -16.67 -31.68
CA VAL A 234 20.55 -17.63 -31.18
C VAL A 234 20.07 -18.23 -29.86
N GLU A 235 19.87 -19.55 -29.83
CA GLU A 235 19.60 -20.34 -28.63
C GLU A 235 20.78 -20.28 -27.64
N ALA A 236 20.48 -20.05 -26.36
CA ALA A 236 21.44 -20.20 -25.27
C ALA A 236 20.97 -21.28 -24.28
N VAL A 237 21.89 -22.22 -24.07
CA VAL A 237 21.77 -23.49 -23.34
C VAL A 237 21.64 -23.29 -21.83
N ALA A 238 20.73 -24.04 -21.20
CA ALA A 238 20.53 -24.07 -19.75
C ALA A 238 21.60 -24.92 -19.01
N PRO A 239 22.13 -24.47 -17.86
CA PRO A 239 22.92 -25.33 -16.99
C PRO A 239 22.05 -26.09 -15.97
N GLN A 240 22.38 -27.38 -15.78
CA GLN A 240 21.75 -28.33 -14.86
C GLN A 240 21.96 -28.00 -13.38
N ALA A 241 20.98 -28.35 -12.54
CA ALA A 241 20.98 -28.21 -11.09
C ALA A 241 21.65 -29.41 -10.38
N PRO A 242 22.34 -29.21 -9.24
CA PRO A 242 22.67 -30.29 -8.33
C PRO A 242 21.64 -30.46 -7.20
N ALA A 243 21.64 -31.68 -6.66
CA ALA A 243 20.62 -32.29 -5.82
C ALA A 243 20.44 -31.74 -4.39
N ALA A 244 19.31 -32.13 -3.81
CA ALA A 244 18.74 -31.71 -2.54
C ALA A 244 19.59 -32.00 -1.29
N GLY A 245 19.64 -31.02 -0.38
CA GLY A 245 20.09 -31.16 1.00
C GLY A 245 19.15 -30.39 1.94
N GLY A 246 18.38 -31.14 2.74
CA GLY A 246 17.39 -30.58 3.67
C GLY A 246 18.04 -29.73 4.77
N ARG A 247 17.65 -28.46 4.86
CA ARG A 247 17.84 -27.62 6.06
C ARG A 247 16.50 -27.00 6.44
N ARG A 248 16.00 -27.39 7.62
CA ARG A 248 14.86 -26.75 8.29
C ARG A 248 15.15 -25.24 8.44
N ARG A 249 14.53 -24.41 7.60
CA ARG A 249 14.53 -22.96 7.75
C ARG A 249 13.63 -22.60 8.93
N ARG A 250 14.20 -22.09 10.02
CA ARG A 250 13.43 -21.36 11.03
C ARG A 250 12.97 -20.06 10.39
N ARG A 251 11.65 -19.87 10.27
CA ARG A 251 11.01 -18.65 9.79
C ARG A 251 11.40 -17.51 10.75
N ALA A 252 12.17 -16.53 10.29
CA ALA A 252 12.36 -15.29 11.03
C ALA A 252 11.08 -14.47 10.87
N VAL A 253 10.28 -14.38 11.93
CA VAL A 253 9.10 -13.51 11.97
C VAL A 253 9.54 -12.24 12.69
N SER A 254 9.57 -11.11 11.99
CA SER A 254 9.78 -9.80 12.61
C SER A 254 8.48 -9.35 13.27
N THR A 255 8.23 -9.81 14.50
CA THR A 255 7.23 -9.19 15.35
C THR A 255 7.86 -7.94 15.95
N GLY A 256 7.36 -6.75 15.59
CA GLY A 256 7.74 -5.52 16.26
C GLY A 256 7.45 -5.66 17.76
N VAL A 257 8.43 -5.33 18.60
CA VAL A 257 8.25 -5.33 20.05
C VAL A 257 7.84 -3.91 20.43
N ILE A 258 6.63 -3.78 20.99
CA ILE A 258 6.17 -2.53 21.61
C ILE A 258 6.87 -2.46 22.97
N THR A 259 7.78 -1.50 23.14
CA THR A 259 8.41 -1.23 24.44
C THR A 259 7.54 -0.23 25.21
N PRO A 260 7.00 -0.58 26.38
CA PRO A 260 6.48 0.42 27.30
C PRO A 260 7.65 1.23 27.86
N GLU A 261 7.48 2.55 27.98
CA GLU A 261 8.41 3.43 28.70
C GLU A 261 8.53 3.03 30.18
#